data_AF-A0A7S0EVN0-F1
#
_entry.id   AF-A0A7S0EVN0-F1
#
_cell.length_a   1.000
_cell.length_b   1.000
_cell.length_c   1.000
_cell.angle_alpha   90.00
_cell.angle_beta   90.00
_cell.angle_gamma   90.00
#
_symmetry.space_group_name_H-M   'P 1'
#
loop_
_entity.id
_entity.type
_entity.pdbx_description
1 polymer ?
#
loop_
_entity_poly.entity_id
_entity_poly.type
_entity_poly.pdbx_seq_one_letter_code
_entity_poly.pdbx_strand_id
1 'polypeptide(L)'
;MVFFSIALFIMNVAMIAISIMKILKYAELQEDHLNPTDFAKSMNGISKLEVMCQAAFSAAILIYFALNPAHGFYLKFLLMGVNAGYLFLLFARYSSKRYLVDPAKVWMQSFKNEMQRMMMTSVAFSVSSFLLCMFNLIREVTTVG
;
A
#
# COMPACT_ATOMS: atom_id res chain seq x y z
N MET A 1 -7.49 -21.16 9.65
CA MET A 1 -7.53 -19.67 9.72
C MET A 1 -6.14 -19.07 9.80
N VAL A 2 -5.27 -19.54 10.71
CA VAL A 2 -3.87 -19.09 10.87
C VAL A 2 -3.11 -18.97 9.54
N PHE A 3 -3.17 -19.99 8.68
CA PHE A 3 -2.54 -19.96 7.36
C PHE A 3 -2.96 -18.74 6.51
N PHE A 4 -4.25 -18.38 6.54
CA PHE A 4 -4.76 -17.24 5.81
C PHE A 4 -4.25 -15.91 6.40
N SER A 5 -4.17 -15.82 7.73
CA SER A 5 -3.58 -14.65 8.41
C SER A 5 -2.08 -14.49 8.11
N ILE A 6 -1.34 -15.60 8.00
CA ILE A 6 0.05 -15.60 7.54
C ILE A 6 0.13 -15.09 6.10
N ALA A 7 -0.74 -15.58 5.21
CA ALA A 7 -0.77 -15.12 3.82
C ALA A 7 -1.06 -13.61 3.72
N LEU A 8 -2.04 -13.10 4.47
CA LEU A 8 -2.32 -11.67 4.55
C LEU A 8 -1.13 -10.86 5.09
N PHE A 9 -0.44 -11.38 6.10
CA PHE A 9 0.76 -10.75 6.63
C PHE A 9 1.88 -10.67 5.58
N ILE A 10 2.14 -11.76 4.83
CA ILE A 10 3.13 -11.77 3.75
C ILE A 10 2.76 -10.77 2.64
N MET A 11 1.49 -10.71 2.25
CA MET A 11 1.02 -9.72 1.27
C MET A 11 1.22 -8.29 1.76
N ASN A 12 0.97 -8.02 3.05
CA ASN A 12 1.22 -6.71 3.63
C ASN A 12 2.71 -6.33 3.63
N VAL A 13 3.60 -7.28 3.93
CA VAL A 13 5.06 -7.08 3.81
C VAL A 13 5.46 -6.72 2.37
N ALA A 14 4.87 -7.37 1.37
CA ALA A 14 5.09 -7.02 -0.03
C ALA A 14 4.62 -5.59 -0.36
N MET A 15 3.51 -5.12 0.21
CA MET A 15 3.05 -3.73 0.07
C MET A 15 4.02 -2.72 0.68
N ILE A 16 4.63 -3.05 1.82
CA ILE A 16 5.68 -2.22 2.43
C ILE A 16 6.90 -2.16 1.50
N ALA A 17 7.32 -3.28 0.91
CA ALA A 17 8.43 -3.30 -0.04
C ALA A 17 8.18 -2.39 -1.26
N ILE A 18 6.95 -2.36 -1.78
CA ILE A 18 6.54 -1.43 -2.86
C ILE A 18 6.68 0.04 -2.40
N SER A 19 6.28 0.35 -1.17
CA SER A 19 6.42 1.69 -0.58
C SER A 19 7.90 2.09 -0.45
N ILE A 20 8.75 1.18 0.00
CA ILE A 20 10.21 1.40 0.10
C ILE A 20 10.81 1.65 -1.29
N MET A 21 10.43 0.87 -2.31
CA MET A 21 10.91 1.10 -3.68
C MET A 21 10.57 2.50 -4.20
N LYS A 22 9.39 3.04 -3.88
CA LYS A 22 9.02 4.42 -4.24
C LYS A 22 9.92 5.45 -3.56
N ILE A 23 10.19 5.26 -2.28
CA ILE A 23 11.06 6.16 -1.50
C ILE A 23 12.48 6.13 -2.06
N LEU A 24 13.01 4.95 -2.36
CA LEU A 24 14.34 4.82 -2.97
C LEU A 24 14.41 5.52 -4.32
N LYS A 25 13.44 5.31 -5.22
CA LYS A 25 13.39 6.02 -6.50
C LYS A 25 13.28 7.53 -6.36
N TYR A 26 12.55 8.00 -5.34
CA TYR A 26 12.47 9.42 -5.06
C TYR A 26 13.78 9.99 -4.48
N ALA A 27 14.50 9.23 -3.64
CA ALA A 27 15.80 9.61 -3.12
C ALA A 27 16.85 9.68 -4.25
N GLU A 28 16.88 8.68 -5.14
CA GLU A 28 17.76 8.68 -6.32
C GLU A 28 17.52 9.91 -7.24
N LEU A 29 16.27 10.37 -7.33
CA LEU A 29 15.94 11.60 -8.04
C LEU A 29 16.47 12.86 -7.33
N GLN A 30 16.48 12.88 -5.99
CA GLN A 30 16.98 14.03 -5.22
C GLN A 30 18.49 14.18 -5.28
N GLU A 31 19.22 13.08 -5.44
CA GLU A 31 20.68 13.06 -5.60
C GLU A 31 21.14 13.34 -7.05
N ASP A 32 20.23 13.77 -7.93
CA ASP A 32 20.45 14.00 -9.37
C ASP A 32 21.00 12.78 -10.13
N HIS A 33 20.80 11.56 -9.59
CA HIS A 33 21.29 10.33 -10.19
C HIS A 33 20.38 9.77 -11.29
N LEU A 34 19.11 10.22 -11.40
CA LEU A 34 18.17 9.74 -12.41
C LEU A 34 17.72 10.81 -13.42
N ASN A 35 17.70 10.41 -14.69
CA ASN A 35 17.03 11.12 -15.75
C ASN A 35 15.50 11.19 -15.47
N PRO A 36 14.85 12.37 -15.55
CA PRO A 36 13.42 12.55 -15.28
C PRO A 36 12.50 11.60 -16.06
N THR A 37 12.87 11.24 -17.29
CA THR A 37 12.08 10.32 -18.14
C THR A 37 12.11 8.90 -17.59
N ASP A 38 13.28 8.44 -17.15
CA ASP A 38 13.45 7.10 -16.57
C ASP A 38 12.77 7.03 -15.20
N PHE A 39 12.89 8.09 -14.40
CA PHE A 39 12.17 8.23 -13.13
C PHE A 39 10.65 8.13 -13.34
N ALA A 40 10.10 8.90 -14.31
CA ALA A 40 8.68 8.90 -14.60
C ALA A 40 8.19 7.51 -15.02
N LYS A 41 8.93 6.81 -15.90
CA LYS A 41 8.59 5.46 -16.34
C LYS A 41 8.58 4.47 -15.17
N SER A 42 9.62 4.47 -14.34
CA SER A 42 9.69 3.60 -13.16
C SER A 42 8.58 3.90 -12.16
N MET A 43 8.36 5.18 -11.84
CA MET A 43 7.37 5.58 -10.85
C MET A 43 5.93 5.28 -11.28
N ASN A 44 5.63 5.43 -12.58
CA ASN A 44 4.35 5.05 -13.16
C ASN A 44 4.13 3.52 -13.10
N GLY A 45 5.18 2.74 -13.37
CA GLY A 45 5.15 1.29 -13.22
C GLY A 45 4.87 0.84 -11.78
N ILE A 46 5.60 1.42 -10.82
CA ILE A 46 5.42 1.12 -9.39
C ILE A 46 4.04 1.55 -8.90
N SER A 47 3.53 2.70 -9.34
CA SER A 47 2.20 3.18 -8.97
C SER A 47 1.09 2.27 -9.48
N LYS A 48 1.22 1.72 -10.71
CA LYS A 48 0.28 0.72 -11.23
C LYS A 48 0.34 -0.58 -10.41
N LEU A 49 1.54 -1.05 -10.10
CA LEU A 49 1.75 -2.26 -9.29
C LEU A 49 1.12 -2.12 -7.90
N GLU A 50 1.31 -0.97 -7.25
CA GLU A 50 0.72 -0.68 -5.93
C GLU A 50 -0.82 -0.78 -5.94
N VAL A 51 -1.48 -0.20 -6.95
CA VAL A 51 -2.94 -0.29 -7.08
C VAL A 51 -3.38 -1.74 -7.24
N MET A 52 -2.69 -2.52 -8.08
CA MET A 52 -3.02 -3.93 -8.31
C MET A 52 -2.83 -4.77 -7.05
N CYS A 53 -1.71 -4.58 -6.35
CA CYS A 53 -1.42 -5.30 -5.11
C CYS A 53 -2.39 -4.89 -3.99
N GLN A 54 -2.73 -3.61 -3.85
CA GLN A 54 -3.70 -3.15 -2.86
C GLN A 54 -5.12 -3.67 -3.13
N ALA A 55 -5.53 -3.74 -4.40
CA ALA A 55 -6.81 -4.33 -4.79
C ALA A 55 -6.85 -5.83 -4.48
N ALA A 56 -5.80 -6.57 -4.83
CA ALA A 56 -5.67 -7.99 -4.51
C ALA A 56 -5.68 -8.24 -3.00
N PHE A 57 -4.97 -7.41 -2.24
CA PHE A 57 -4.94 -7.50 -0.78
C PHE A 57 -6.30 -7.22 -0.15
N SER A 58 -7.01 -6.18 -0.63
CA SER A 58 -8.37 -5.87 -0.17
C SER A 58 -9.36 -6.99 -0.49
N ALA A 59 -9.22 -7.63 -1.66
CA ALA A 59 -10.02 -8.81 -2.02
C ALA A 59 -9.71 -10.02 -1.12
N ALA A 60 -8.44 -10.25 -0.78
CA ALA A 60 -8.05 -11.31 0.15
C ALA A 60 -8.65 -11.08 1.55
N ILE A 61 -8.70 -9.83 2.03
CA ILE A 61 -9.36 -9.48 3.31
C ILE A 61 -10.87 -9.78 3.26
N LEU A 62 -11.54 -9.51 2.14
CA LEU A 62 -12.95 -9.86 1.96
C LEU A 62 -13.19 -11.38 2.06
N ILE A 63 -12.36 -12.16 1.38
CA ILE A 63 -12.44 -13.63 1.41
C ILE A 63 -12.21 -14.12 2.84
N TYR A 64 -11.20 -13.58 3.54
CA TYR A 64 -10.93 -13.90 4.94
C TYR A 64 -12.12 -13.58 5.86
N PHE A 65 -12.84 -12.49 5.58
CA PHE A 65 -14.04 -12.11 6.31
C PHE A 65 -15.17 -13.12 6.08
N ALA A 66 -15.42 -13.48 4.82
CA ALA A 66 -16.47 -14.43 4.43
C ALA A 66 -16.25 -15.83 5.01
N LEU A 67 -15.00 -16.28 5.11
CA LEU A 67 -14.66 -17.61 5.63
C LEU A 67 -14.86 -17.76 7.16
N ASN A 68 -14.89 -16.66 7.92
CA ASN A 68 -15.15 -16.71 9.37
C ASN A 68 -15.75 -15.39 9.87
N PRO A 69 -17.07 -15.18 9.69
CA PRO A 69 -17.69 -13.89 9.97
C PRO A 69 -17.81 -13.59 11.48
N ALA A 70 -17.90 -14.61 12.34
CA ALA A 70 -18.17 -14.44 13.77
C ALA A 70 -16.91 -14.12 14.61
N HIS A 71 -15.75 -14.62 14.21
CA HIS A 71 -14.53 -14.48 15.02
C HIS A 71 -13.81 -13.16 14.71
N GLY A 72 -13.70 -12.28 15.72
CA GLY A 72 -12.87 -11.07 15.60
C GLY A 72 -13.43 -9.98 14.70
N PHE A 73 -14.76 -9.89 14.59
CA PHE A 73 -15.50 -8.96 13.73
C PHE A 73 -14.94 -7.53 13.72
N TYR A 74 -14.74 -6.92 14.90
CA TYR A 74 -14.22 -5.55 15.03
C TYR A 74 -12.83 -5.37 14.40
N LEU A 75 -11.92 -6.32 14.63
CA LEU A 75 -10.55 -6.25 14.11
C LEU A 75 -10.54 -6.37 12.59
N LYS A 76 -11.38 -7.26 12.04
CA LYS A 76 -11.52 -7.41 10.59
C LYS A 76 -12.16 -6.19 9.94
N PHE A 77 -13.12 -5.54 10.61
CA PHE A 77 -13.73 -4.31 10.13
C PHE A 77 -12.73 -3.16 10.11
N LEU A 78 -11.88 -3.03 11.13
CA LEU A 78 -10.79 -2.06 11.16
C LEU A 78 -9.78 -2.33 10.04
N LEU A 79 -9.34 -3.58 9.87
CA LEU A 79 -8.43 -3.97 8.81
C LEU A 79 -9.00 -3.64 7.42
N MET A 80 -10.28 -3.93 7.23
CA MET A 80 -10.99 -3.61 6.00
C MET A 80 -11.12 -2.10 5.79
N GLY A 81 -11.50 -1.33 6.83
CA GLY A 81 -11.64 0.12 6.75
C GLY A 81 -10.36 0.83 6.35
N VAL A 82 -9.22 0.44 6.95
CA VAL A 82 -7.90 0.97 6.61
C VAL A 82 -7.55 0.66 5.15
N ASN A 83 -7.72 -0.59 4.71
CA ASN A 83 -7.34 -1.03 3.37
C ASN A 83 -8.27 -0.51 2.26
N ALA A 84 -9.58 -0.46 2.53
CA ALA A 84 -10.57 0.12 1.62
C ALA A 84 -10.40 1.63 1.51
N GLY A 85 -10.11 2.33 2.61
CA GLY A 85 -9.79 3.76 2.60
C GLY A 85 -8.55 4.05 1.74
N TYR A 86 -7.50 3.25 1.89
CA TYR A 86 -6.31 3.40 1.04
C TYR A 86 -6.59 3.08 -0.43
N LEU A 87 -7.32 2.01 -0.72
CA LEU A 87 -7.72 1.63 -2.08
C LEU A 87 -8.56 2.73 -2.73
N PHE A 88 -9.48 3.34 -2.00
CA PHE A 88 -10.28 4.47 -2.47
C PHE A 88 -9.41 5.67 -2.85
N LEU A 89 -8.43 6.02 -2.00
CA LEU A 89 -7.48 7.09 -2.30
C LEU A 89 -6.67 6.79 -3.58
N LEU A 90 -6.21 5.55 -3.75
CA LEU A 90 -5.49 5.14 -4.95
C LEU A 90 -6.37 5.23 -6.21
N PHE A 91 -7.62 4.75 -6.15
CA PHE A 91 -8.56 4.84 -7.26
C PHE A 91 -8.94 6.28 -7.62
N ALA A 92 -9.18 7.14 -6.62
CA ALA A 92 -9.48 8.56 -6.86
C ALA A 92 -8.35 9.27 -7.60
N ARG A 93 -7.10 8.84 -7.36
CA ARG A 93 -5.93 9.37 -8.06
C ARG A 93 -5.75 8.76 -9.44
N TYR A 94 -6.09 7.48 -9.59
CA TYR A 94 -6.11 6.81 -10.88
C TYR A 94 -7.12 7.46 -11.83
N SER A 95 -8.35 7.70 -11.36
CA SER A 95 -9.41 8.35 -12.14
C SER A 95 -9.06 9.79 -12.53
N SER A 96 -8.39 10.52 -11.64
CA SER A 96 -7.92 11.89 -11.89
C SER A 96 -6.63 11.95 -12.74
N LYS A 97 -6.09 10.82 -13.19
CA LYS A 97 -4.78 10.68 -13.86
C LYS A 97 -3.60 11.28 -13.09
N ARG A 98 -3.76 11.55 -11.79
CA ARG A 98 -2.71 12.10 -10.89
C ARG A 98 -1.67 11.07 -10.46
N TYR A 99 -1.85 9.82 -10.87
CA TYR A 99 -0.84 8.77 -10.71
C TYR A 99 0.28 8.86 -11.75
N LEU A 100 0.04 9.57 -12.88
CA LEU A 100 1.03 9.74 -13.93
C LEU A 100 2.02 10.83 -13.53
N VAL A 101 3.27 10.42 -13.41
CA VAL A 101 4.42 11.32 -13.31
C VAL A 101 4.74 11.85 -14.69
N ASP A 102 4.69 13.18 -14.81
CA ASP A 102 5.10 13.92 -16.00
C ASP A 102 6.57 14.33 -15.85
N PRO A 103 7.48 13.87 -16.73
CA PRO A 103 8.91 14.18 -16.66
C PRO A 103 9.19 15.68 -16.68
N ALA A 104 8.34 16.49 -17.35
CA ALA A 104 8.51 17.94 -17.42
C ALA A 104 8.28 18.66 -16.09
N LYS A 105 7.57 18.02 -15.15
CA LYS A 105 7.18 18.62 -13.86
C LYS A 105 7.95 18.08 -12.66
N VAL A 106 8.85 17.12 -12.89
CA VAL A 106 9.60 16.41 -11.83
C VAL A 106 10.41 17.36 -10.94
N TRP A 107 10.93 18.44 -11.51
CA TRP A 107 11.72 19.43 -10.79
C TRP A 107 10.90 20.53 -10.11
N MET A 108 9.58 20.58 -10.33
CA MET A 108 8.71 21.57 -9.68
C MET A 108 8.57 21.23 -8.19
N GLN A 109 8.72 22.22 -7.33
CA GLN A 109 8.59 22.02 -5.88
C GLN A 109 7.20 21.52 -5.48
N SER A 110 6.14 21.96 -6.19
CA SER A 110 4.78 21.49 -5.99
C SER A 110 4.65 19.98 -6.23
N PHE A 111 5.33 19.46 -7.26
CA PHE A 111 5.36 18.04 -7.57
C PHE A 111 6.12 17.24 -6.50
N LYS A 112 7.29 17.73 -6.07
CA LYS A 112 8.09 17.11 -4.99
C LYS A 112 7.29 17.00 -3.69
N ASN A 113 6.61 18.09 -3.29
CA ASN A 113 5.75 18.13 -2.11
C ASN A 113 4.56 17.17 -2.22
N GLU A 114 3.91 17.09 -3.39
CA GLU A 114 2.83 16.13 -3.61
C GLU A 114 3.36 14.71 -3.49
N MET A 115 4.46 14.37 -4.16
CA MET A 115 5.08 13.05 -4.15
C MET A 115 5.44 12.60 -2.74
N GLN A 116 6.06 13.48 -1.96
CA GLN A 116 6.39 13.20 -0.57
C GLN A 116 5.13 12.93 0.26
N ARG A 117 4.07 13.72 0.10
CA ARG A 117 2.79 13.49 0.77
C ARG A 117 2.18 12.13 0.38
N MET A 118 2.27 11.75 -0.90
CA MET A 118 1.78 10.44 -1.36
C MET A 118 2.53 9.30 -0.69
N MET A 119 3.86 9.36 -0.66
CA MET A 119 4.69 8.31 -0.08
C MET A 119 4.45 8.19 1.42
N MET A 120 4.39 9.31 2.13
CA MET A 120 4.06 9.32 3.56
C MET A 120 2.68 8.70 3.83
N THR A 121 1.70 9.00 2.98
CA THR A 121 0.35 8.40 3.06
C THR A 121 0.41 6.90 2.84
N SER A 122 1.10 6.43 1.79
CA SER A 122 1.28 5.02 1.46
C SER A 122 1.95 4.24 2.61
N VAL A 123 3.00 4.81 3.19
CA VAL A 123 3.70 4.24 4.36
C VAL A 123 2.77 4.19 5.57
N ALA A 124 2.05 5.28 5.88
CA ALA A 124 1.15 5.32 7.03
C ALA A 124 0.09 4.22 6.94
N PHE A 125 -0.58 4.07 5.80
CA PHE A 125 -1.56 3.00 5.58
C PHE A 125 -0.92 1.61 5.64
N SER A 126 0.25 1.42 5.04
CA SER A 126 0.96 0.14 5.05
C SER A 126 1.36 -0.29 6.47
N VAL A 127 1.89 0.64 7.27
CA VAL A 127 2.26 0.40 8.68
C VAL A 127 1.03 0.15 9.55
N SER A 128 -0.04 0.94 9.40
CA SER A 128 -1.29 0.68 10.12
C SER A 128 -1.85 -0.70 9.80
N SER A 129 -1.86 -1.09 8.52
CA SER A 129 -2.30 -2.42 8.12
C SER A 129 -1.35 -3.52 8.60
N PHE A 130 -0.05 -3.27 8.67
CA PHE A 130 0.93 -4.21 9.21
C PHE A 130 0.65 -4.54 10.67
N LEU A 131 0.44 -3.51 11.50
CA LEU A 131 0.14 -3.67 12.92
C LEU A 131 -1.16 -4.45 13.11
N LEU A 132 -2.18 -4.17 12.30
CA LEU A 132 -3.46 -4.90 12.35
C LEU A 132 -3.30 -6.37 11.92
N CYS A 133 -2.55 -6.65 10.85
CA CYS A 133 -2.27 -8.02 10.41
C CYS A 133 -1.45 -8.79 11.45
N MET A 134 -0.43 -8.16 12.04
CA MET A 134 0.42 -8.75 13.07
C MET A 134 -0.39 -9.05 14.33
N PHE A 135 -1.21 -8.11 14.80
CA PHE A 135 -2.07 -8.32 15.96
C PHE A 135 -3.09 -9.44 15.71
N ASN A 136 -3.69 -9.48 14.52
CA ASN A 136 -4.61 -10.55 14.13
C ASN A 136 -3.91 -11.92 14.13
N LEU A 137 -2.69 -12.00 13.57
CA LEU A 137 -1.91 -13.22 13.51
C LEU A 137 -1.54 -13.71 14.93
N ILE A 138 -1.03 -12.83 15.79
CA ILE A 138 -0.69 -13.15 17.18
C ILE A 138 -1.92 -13.70 17.89
N ARG A 139 -3.06 -12.99 17.79
CA ARG A 139 -4.31 -13.42 18.40
C ARG A 139 -4.72 -14.81 17.92
N GLU A 140 -4.72 -15.07 16.61
CA GLU A 140 -5.11 -16.37 16.08
C GLU A 140 -4.18 -17.49 16.55
N VAL A 141 -2.86 -17.25 16.58
CA VAL A 141 -1.89 -18.24 17.09
C VAL A 141 -2.12 -18.51 18.58
N THR A 142 -2.33 -17.47 19.40
CA THR A 142 -2.57 -17.63 20.84
C THR A 142 -3.92 -18.28 21.15
N THR A 143 -4.95 -18.10 20.33
CA THR A 143 -6.27 -18.73 20.55
C THR A 143 -6.38 -20.18 20.08
N VAL A 144 -5.47 -20.63 19.20
CA VAL A 144 -5.42 -22.01 18.70
C VAL A 144 -4.42 -22.87 19.49
N GLY A 145 -3.48 -22.23 20.19
CA GLY A 145 -2.55 -22.87 21.13
C GLY A 145 -3.15 -23.14 22.51
#